data_AF-A0A1L9C1Z7-F1
#
_entry.id   AF-A0A1L9C1Z7-F1
#
_cell.length_a   1.000
_cell.length_b   1.000
_cell.length_c   1.000
_cell.angle_alpha   90.00
_cell.angle_beta   90.00
_cell.angle_gamma   90.00
#
_symmetry.space_group_name_H-M   'P 1'
#
loop_
_entity.id
_entity.type
_entity.pdbx_description
1 polymer ?
#
loop_
_entity_poly.entity_id
_entity_poly.type
_entity_poly.pdbx_seq_one_letter_code
_entity_poly.pdbx_strand_id
1 'polypeptide(L)'
;MKNWCIIIVAMLLLFFAIGCVSEDTSTNQEETVQETDDNDVPKSSSLNENEETTNNVTIVQETKDILKSNGYEANVTIEEETMNVNFDASTFTKTDLKSMTHKCLNIMTDHLPNQRVHVLFYDDNVQKIAFGRYTEHNDETTISIYEYTKYPQVEKTTERMFDSYEFDADVELSQRGMLVYLHTKGVSDSDLRKISENCVKVMVKEIPEQNARVFIYNDADQMIADGYYIDWLDKIDIVVY
;
A
#
# COMPACT_ATOMS: atom_id res chain seq x y z
N MET A 1 -2.79 54.69 -16.29
CA MET A 1 -2.44 53.25 -16.20
C MET A 1 -3.63 52.41 -15.69
N LYS A 2 -4.78 52.43 -16.38
CA LYS A 2 -5.97 51.63 -15.98
C LYS A 2 -6.65 50.87 -17.13
N ASN A 3 -6.18 51.01 -18.37
CA ASN A 3 -6.86 50.42 -19.54
C ASN A 3 -6.04 49.33 -20.26
N TRP A 4 -4.90 48.89 -19.71
CA TRP A 4 -4.05 47.86 -20.33
C TRP A 4 -4.17 46.47 -19.65
N CYS A 5 -4.71 46.36 -18.43
CA CYS A 5 -4.90 45.06 -17.77
C CYS A 5 -6.15 44.28 -18.24
N ILE A 6 -7.15 44.95 -18.82
CA ILE A 6 -8.41 44.29 -19.20
C ILE A 6 -8.25 43.45 -20.48
N ILE A 7 -7.29 43.81 -21.36
CA ILE A 7 -7.08 43.11 -22.64
C ILE A 7 -6.40 41.75 -22.45
N ILE A 8 -5.54 41.60 -21.44
CA ILE A 8 -4.79 40.35 -21.19
C ILE A 8 -5.70 39.26 -20.61
N VAL A 9 -6.69 39.64 -19.78
CA VAL A 9 -7.64 38.69 -19.17
C VAL A 9 -8.63 38.13 -20.21
N ALA A 10 -8.97 38.91 -21.25
CA ALA A 10 -9.86 38.46 -22.31
C ALA A 10 -9.22 37.46 -23.30
N MET A 11 -7.89 37.51 -23.50
CA MET A 11 -7.20 36.57 -24.40
C MET A 11 -6.97 35.18 -23.79
N LEU A 12 -6.88 35.06 -22.47
CA LEU A 12 -6.67 33.77 -21.78
C LEU A 12 -7.94 32.89 -21.76
N LEU A 13 -9.12 33.49 -21.86
CA LEU A 13 -10.40 32.75 -21.89
C LEU A 13 -10.76 32.17 -23.27
N LEU A 14 -10.12 32.65 -24.35
CA LEU A 14 -10.37 32.18 -25.72
C LEU A 14 -9.70 30.83 -26.05
N PHE A 15 -8.68 30.41 -25.29
CA PHE A 15 -7.99 29.14 -25.52
C PHE A 15 -8.62 27.94 -24.81
N PHE A 16 -9.52 28.15 -23.84
CA PHE A 16 -10.18 27.07 -23.11
C PHE A 16 -11.47 26.55 -23.78
N ALA A 17 -11.90 27.13 -24.91
CA ALA A 17 -13.15 26.77 -25.57
C ALA A 17 -13.01 25.85 -26.81
N ILE A 18 -11.80 25.38 -27.17
CA ILE A 18 -11.60 24.49 -28.34
C ILE A 18 -10.94 23.16 -27.93
N GLY A 19 -11.32 22.61 -26.78
CA GLY A 19 -10.70 21.42 -26.20
C GLY A 19 -11.66 20.29 -25.84
N CYS A 20 -12.90 20.29 -26.32
CA CYS A 20 -13.79 19.14 -26.27
C CYS A 20 -14.83 19.27 -27.40
N VAL A 21 -14.76 18.37 -28.38
CA VAL A 21 -15.85 17.48 -28.82
C VAL A 21 -15.36 16.73 -30.09
N SER A 22 -15.53 15.41 -30.00
CA SER A 22 -15.33 14.35 -30.98
C SER A 22 -15.93 14.64 -32.36
N GLU A 23 -15.30 14.10 -33.42
CA GLU A 23 -16.01 13.59 -34.60
C GLU A 23 -15.17 12.49 -35.27
N ASP A 24 -15.67 11.26 -35.18
CA ASP A 24 -15.43 10.22 -36.20
C ASP A 24 -15.79 10.78 -37.58
N THR A 25 -15.06 10.41 -38.63
CA THR A 25 -15.60 9.80 -39.87
C THR A 25 -14.48 9.53 -40.89
N SER A 26 -14.57 8.33 -41.46
CA SER A 26 -13.93 7.69 -42.62
C SER A 26 -13.41 8.62 -43.75
N THR A 27 -12.53 8.21 -44.69
CA THR A 27 -12.75 7.12 -45.68
C THR A 27 -11.53 6.93 -46.62
N ASN A 28 -11.31 5.68 -47.05
CA ASN A 28 -10.74 5.17 -48.33
C ASN A 28 -9.22 5.29 -48.62
N GLN A 29 -8.52 4.31 -49.23
CA GLN A 29 -8.95 3.27 -50.19
C GLN A 29 -7.89 2.14 -50.37
N GLU A 30 -8.37 0.90 -50.60
CA GLU A 30 -7.90 -0.23 -51.46
C GLU A 30 -6.39 -0.62 -51.51
N GLU A 31 -6.00 -1.90 -51.48
CA GLU A 31 -6.39 -2.97 -52.42
C GLU A 31 -6.05 -4.40 -51.91
N THR A 32 -6.77 -5.35 -52.51
CA THR A 32 -7.03 -6.77 -52.22
C THR A 32 -5.92 -7.77 -52.62
N VAL A 33 -5.72 -8.88 -51.87
CA VAL A 33 -5.43 -10.23 -52.44
C VAL A 33 -6.06 -11.33 -51.56
N GLN A 34 -6.66 -12.32 -52.22
CA GLN A 34 -7.54 -13.39 -51.76
C GLN A 34 -6.91 -14.54 -50.94
N GLU A 35 -7.79 -15.12 -50.09
CA GLU A 35 -8.08 -16.54 -49.81
C GLU A 35 -6.96 -17.56 -49.57
N THR A 36 -6.99 -18.16 -48.38
CA THR A 36 -7.28 -19.61 -48.26
C THR A 36 -8.12 -19.86 -47.00
N ASP A 37 -9.20 -20.60 -47.24
CA ASP A 37 -10.16 -21.21 -46.33
C ASP A 37 -9.53 -22.43 -45.63
N ASP A 38 -9.69 -22.56 -44.30
CA ASP A 38 -9.93 -23.84 -43.63
C ASP A 38 -10.22 -23.64 -42.12
N ASN A 39 -11.52 -23.65 -41.82
CA ASN A 39 -12.21 -24.31 -40.71
C ASN A 39 -11.78 -24.14 -39.22
N ASP A 40 -12.83 -23.92 -38.43
CA ASP A 40 -12.98 -24.17 -36.98
C ASP A 40 -12.33 -23.21 -35.98
N VAL A 41 -12.90 -22.01 -35.87
CA VAL A 41 -12.96 -21.33 -34.56
C VAL A 41 -14.27 -21.77 -33.89
N PRO A 42 -14.25 -22.58 -32.82
CA PRO A 42 -15.44 -22.76 -32.02
C PRO A 42 -15.81 -21.40 -31.44
N LYS A 43 -17.08 -21.01 -31.62
CA LYS A 43 -17.70 -19.93 -30.86
C LYS A 43 -17.30 -20.09 -29.40
N SER A 44 -16.74 -19.04 -28.81
CA SER A 44 -16.57 -18.90 -27.37
C SER A 44 -17.87 -19.31 -26.70
N SER A 45 -17.89 -20.54 -26.19
CA SER A 45 -18.99 -21.05 -25.40
C SER A 45 -18.87 -20.34 -24.07
N SER A 46 -19.80 -19.43 -23.84
CA SER A 46 -20.23 -18.99 -22.52
C SER A 46 -20.46 -20.21 -21.62
N LEU A 47 -19.43 -20.62 -20.88
CA LEU A 47 -19.45 -21.62 -19.81
C LEU A 47 -18.02 -21.75 -19.26
N ASN A 48 -17.71 -21.08 -18.14
CA ASN A 48 -16.86 -21.63 -17.05
C ASN A 48 -16.62 -20.74 -15.80
N GLU A 49 -17.54 -19.85 -15.42
CA GLU A 49 -17.44 -19.18 -14.08
C GLU A 49 -17.63 -20.16 -12.89
N ASN A 50 -18.16 -21.37 -13.13
CA ASN A 50 -18.45 -22.35 -12.07
C ASN A 50 -17.27 -23.29 -11.73
N GLU A 51 -16.30 -23.50 -12.62
CA GLU A 51 -15.15 -24.39 -12.34
C GLU A 51 -14.09 -23.71 -11.47
N GLU A 52 -13.77 -22.44 -11.75
CA GLU A 52 -12.83 -21.63 -10.96
C GLU A 52 -13.28 -21.49 -9.49
N THR A 53 -14.57 -21.22 -9.28
CA THR A 53 -15.14 -21.05 -7.94
C THR A 53 -15.08 -22.35 -7.13
N THR A 54 -15.30 -23.51 -7.76
CA THR A 54 -15.28 -24.82 -7.09
C THR A 54 -13.86 -25.24 -6.71
N ASN A 55 -12.87 -24.91 -7.55
CA ASN A 55 -11.46 -25.18 -7.27
C ASN A 55 -10.95 -24.33 -6.10
N ASN A 56 -11.30 -23.04 -6.09
CA ASN A 56 -10.90 -22.12 -5.00
C ASN A 56 -11.50 -22.53 -3.65
N VAL A 57 -12.77 -22.95 -3.61
CA VAL A 57 -13.42 -23.45 -2.38
C VAL A 57 -12.71 -24.70 -1.84
N THR A 58 -12.31 -25.60 -2.72
CA THR A 58 -11.61 -26.85 -2.35
C THR A 58 -10.23 -26.53 -1.76
N ILE A 59 -9.44 -25.71 -2.46
CA ILE A 59 -8.09 -25.32 -2.01
C ILE A 59 -8.14 -24.55 -0.68
N VAL A 60 -9.10 -23.62 -0.51
CA VAL A 60 -9.28 -22.88 0.76
C VAL A 60 -9.57 -23.85 1.91
N GLN A 61 -10.44 -24.84 1.69
CA GLN A 61 -10.79 -25.80 2.72
C GLN A 61 -9.62 -26.72 3.07
N GLU A 62 -8.87 -27.21 2.07
CA GLU A 62 -7.67 -28.01 2.27
C GLU A 62 -6.61 -27.25 3.07
N THR A 63 -6.33 -25.99 2.72
CA THR A 63 -5.39 -25.16 3.50
C THR A 63 -5.86 -24.98 4.94
N LYS A 64 -7.16 -24.72 5.17
CA LYS A 64 -7.73 -24.61 6.52
C LYS A 64 -7.56 -25.91 7.31
N ASP A 65 -7.83 -27.06 6.69
CA ASP A 65 -7.71 -28.36 7.34
C ASP A 65 -6.25 -28.70 7.67
N ILE A 66 -5.31 -28.38 6.78
CA ILE A 66 -3.88 -28.56 7.04
C ILE A 66 -3.42 -27.67 8.20
N LEU A 67 -3.78 -26.37 8.20
CA LEU A 67 -3.43 -25.45 9.29
C LEU A 67 -4.01 -25.93 10.62
N LYS A 68 -5.28 -26.31 10.63
CA LYS A 68 -5.97 -26.83 11.82
C LYS A 68 -5.32 -28.12 12.35
N SER A 69 -4.91 -29.04 11.47
CA SER A 69 -4.21 -30.27 11.86
C SER A 69 -2.84 -29.99 12.50
N ASN A 70 -2.23 -28.83 12.20
CA ASN A 70 -1.00 -28.34 12.79
C ASN A 70 -1.22 -27.46 14.03
N GLY A 71 -2.47 -27.33 14.50
CA GLY A 71 -2.83 -26.55 15.69
C GLY A 71 -2.98 -25.05 15.43
N TYR A 72 -3.16 -24.64 14.18
CA TYR A 72 -3.31 -23.25 13.77
C TYR A 72 -4.75 -22.93 13.37
N GLU A 73 -5.26 -21.81 13.87
CA GLU A 73 -6.55 -21.25 13.44
C GLU A 73 -6.28 -20.00 12.60
N ALA A 74 -6.79 -19.98 11.37
CA ALA A 74 -6.56 -18.91 10.41
C ALA A 74 -7.76 -18.73 9.49
N ASN A 75 -7.98 -17.50 9.04
CA ASN A 75 -8.90 -17.22 7.96
C ASN A 75 -8.16 -17.23 6.61
N VAL A 76 -8.51 -18.18 5.76
CA VAL A 76 -7.92 -18.36 4.43
C VAL A 76 -8.88 -17.83 3.38
N THR A 77 -8.39 -16.93 2.51
CA THR A 77 -9.10 -16.40 1.33
C THR A 77 -8.21 -16.49 0.10
N ILE A 78 -8.82 -16.53 -1.09
CA ILE A 78 -8.10 -16.39 -2.36
C ILE A 78 -8.61 -15.10 -3.01
N GLU A 79 -7.69 -14.20 -3.32
CA GLU A 79 -7.94 -12.96 -4.06
C GLU A 79 -7.07 -12.99 -5.32
N GLU A 80 -7.72 -12.96 -6.49
CA GLU A 80 -7.06 -13.13 -7.80
C GLU A 80 -6.23 -14.44 -7.82
N GLU A 81 -4.91 -14.34 -7.94
CA GLU A 81 -3.97 -15.47 -7.96
C GLU A 81 -3.24 -15.66 -6.62
N THR A 82 -3.69 -15.00 -5.55
CA THR A 82 -3.01 -14.97 -4.26
C THR A 82 -3.87 -15.55 -3.16
N MET A 83 -3.34 -16.54 -2.45
CA MET A 83 -3.93 -17.05 -1.23
C MET A 83 -3.45 -16.20 -0.05
N ASN A 84 -4.39 -15.60 0.67
CA ASN A 84 -4.14 -14.88 1.90
C ASN A 84 -4.51 -15.76 3.09
N VAL A 85 -3.55 -16.02 3.98
CA VAL A 85 -3.74 -16.73 5.24
C VAL A 85 -3.62 -15.72 6.37
N ASN A 86 -4.75 -15.39 6.99
CA ASN A 86 -4.86 -14.35 8.01
C ASN A 86 -4.94 -14.96 9.40
N PHE A 87 -4.03 -14.56 10.28
CA PHE A 87 -3.96 -14.96 11.68
C PHE A 87 -4.40 -13.82 12.59
N ASP A 88 -5.19 -14.13 13.61
CA ASP A 88 -5.25 -13.33 14.83
C ASP A 88 -3.97 -13.60 15.63
N ALA A 89 -3.20 -12.54 15.85
CA ALA A 89 -1.87 -12.59 16.42
C ALA A 89 -1.73 -11.77 17.71
N SER A 90 -2.86 -11.38 18.30
CA SER A 90 -2.97 -10.67 19.58
C SER A 90 -2.12 -11.27 20.72
N THR A 91 -1.87 -12.59 20.67
CA THR A 91 -1.14 -13.34 21.71
C THR A 91 0.23 -13.87 21.28
N PHE A 92 0.68 -13.61 20.05
CA PHE A 92 1.91 -14.20 19.50
C PHE A 92 3.17 -13.38 19.76
N THR A 93 4.28 -14.05 20.07
CA THR A 93 5.60 -13.41 20.14
C THR A 93 6.25 -13.31 18.77
N LYS A 94 7.29 -12.47 18.61
CA LYS A 94 8.08 -12.37 17.36
C LYS A 94 8.60 -13.73 16.87
N THR A 95 9.04 -14.57 17.80
CA THR A 95 9.54 -15.91 17.51
C THR A 95 8.42 -16.79 16.97
N ASP A 96 7.21 -16.67 17.54
CA ASP A 96 6.03 -17.38 17.08
C ASP A 96 5.64 -16.93 15.67
N LEU A 97 5.57 -15.62 15.41
CA LEU A 97 5.28 -15.06 14.08
C LEU A 97 6.24 -15.59 13.01
N LYS A 98 7.56 -15.55 13.28
CA LYS A 98 8.58 -16.05 12.36
C LYS A 98 8.49 -17.56 12.15
N SER A 99 8.25 -18.33 13.22
CA SER A 99 8.12 -19.79 13.13
C SER A 99 6.87 -20.20 12.38
N MET A 100 5.73 -19.57 12.68
CA MET A 100 4.44 -19.82 12.05
C MET A 100 4.47 -19.44 10.58
N THR A 101 5.06 -18.29 10.23
CA THR A 101 5.22 -17.89 8.84
C THR A 101 5.99 -18.93 8.05
N HIS A 102 7.17 -19.35 8.52
CA HIS A 102 7.95 -20.40 7.84
C HIS A 102 7.19 -21.71 7.73
N LYS A 103 6.52 -22.15 8.80
CA LYS A 103 5.75 -23.40 8.78
C LYS A 103 4.60 -23.33 7.78
N CYS A 104 3.81 -22.26 7.81
CA CYS A 104 2.68 -22.06 6.91
C CYS A 104 3.15 -22.03 5.46
N LEU A 105 4.20 -21.27 5.19
CA LEU A 105 4.79 -21.16 3.87
C LEU A 105 5.32 -22.51 3.37
N ASN A 106 6.15 -23.21 4.15
CA ASN A 106 6.67 -24.54 3.74
C ASN A 106 5.54 -25.54 3.47
N ILE A 107 4.57 -25.63 4.39
CA ILE A 107 3.41 -26.51 4.25
C ILE A 107 2.65 -26.22 2.96
N MET A 108 2.39 -24.95 2.66
CA MET A 108 1.60 -24.57 1.49
C MET A 108 2.39 -24.73 0.20
N THR A 109 3.71 -24.49 0.18
CA THR A 109 4.53 -24.76 -1.02
C THR A 109 4.59 -26.25 -1.35
N ASP A 110 4.66 -27.11 -0.33
CA ASP A 110 4.69 -28.57 -0.54
C ASP A 110 3.38 -29.11 -1.13
N HIS A 111 2.24 -28.48 -0.80
CA HIS A 111 0.91 -28.98 -1.17
C HIS A 111 0.26 -28.18 -2.30
N LEU A 112 0.66 -26.92 -2.51
CA LEU A 112 0.13 -25.96 -3.48
C LEU A 112 1.27 -25.23 -4.23
N PRO A 113 2.10 -25.96 -4.99
CA PRO A 113 3.39 -25.45 -5.51
C PRO A 113 3.27 -24.30 -6.52
N ASN A 114 2.07 -24.04 -7.05
CA ASN A 114 1.82 -22.98 -8.03
C ASN A 114 0.99 -21.82 -7.47
N GLN A 115 0.66 -21.84 -6.17
CA GLN A 115 -0.14 -20.80 -5.53
C GLN A 115 0.77 -19.75 -4.90
N ARG A 116 0.56 -18.47 -5.21
CA ARG A 116 1.19 -17.38 -4.43
C ARG A 116 0.53 -17.34 -3.06
N VAL A 117 1.33 -17.38 -1.99
CA VAL A 117 0.84 -17.41 -0.61
C VAL A 117 1.36 -16.21 0.16
N HIS A 118 0.43 -15.49 0.77
CA HIS A 118 0.67 -14.46 1.75
C HIS A 118 0.24 -14.94 3.12
N VAL A 119 1.15 -14.86 4.08
CA VAL A 119 0.83 -15.09 5.50
C VAL A 119 0.77 -13.75 6.19
N LEU A 120 -0.41 -13.40 6.69
CA LEU A 120 -0.74 -12.10 7.27
C LEU A 120 -1.12 -12.31 8.74
N PHE A 121 -0.63 -11.43 9.61
CA PHE A 121 -0.93 -11.46 11.04
C PHE A 121 -1.54 -10.13 11.43
N TYR A 122 -2.65 -10.16 12.15
CA TYR A 122 -3.38 -8.98 12.61
C TYR A 122 -3.44 -8.95 14.14
N ASP A 123 -3.39 -7.77 14.74
CA ASP A 123 -3.68 -7.60 16.17
C ASP A 123 -5.18 -7.37 16.45
N ASP A 124 -5.52 -7.17 17.72
CA ASP A 124 -6.89 -6.91 18.19
C ASP A 124 -7.55 -5.67 17.56
N ASN A 125 -6.75 -4.75 16.99
CA ASN A 125 -7.21 -3.55 16.30
C ASN A 125 -7.32 -3.77 14.78
N VAL A 126 -7.20 -5.01 14.31
CA VAL A 126 -7.20 -5.37 12.89
C VAL A 126 -6.03 -4.72 12.14
N GLN A 127 -4.94 -4.37 12.84
CA GLN A 127 -3.73 -3.86 12.22
C GLN A 127 -2.83 -5.03 11.82
N LYS A 128 -2.41 -5.09 10.55
CA LYS A 128 -1.41 -6.06 10.11
C LYS A 128 -0.06 -5.79 10.81
N ILE A 129 0.44 -6.79 11.54
CA ILE A 129 1.68 -6.75 12.33
C ILE A 129 2.79 -7.65 11.78
N ALA A 130 2.49 -8.56 10.85
CA ALA A 130 3.51 -9.32 10.12
C ALA A 130 3.00 -9.79 8.77
N PHE A 131 3.95 -10.00 7.86
CA PHE A 131 3.75 -10.43 6.49
C PHE A 131 4.84 -11.41 6.08
N GLY A 132 4.46 -12.53 5.47
CA GLY A 132 5.39 -13.47 4.84
C GLY A 132 4.96 -13.83 3.44
N ARG A 133 5.92 -13.95 2.51
CA ARG A 133 5.70 -14.48 1.16
C ARG A 133 6.91 -15.26 0.64
N TYR A 134 6.69 -16.14 -0.33
CA TYR A 134 7.75 -16.61 -1.22
C TYR A 134 7.98 -15.62 -2.36
N THR A 135 9.24 -15.48 -2.77
CA THR A 135 9.58 -14.91 -4.07
C THR A 135 9.60 -16.03 -5.12
N GLU A 136 9.48 -15.68 -6.41
CA GLU A 136 9.38 -16.59 -7.57
C GLU A 136 10.57 -17.57 -7.75
N HIS A 137 11.47 -17.66 -6.77
CA HIS A 137 12.65 -18.51 -6.78
C HIS A 137 12.66 -19.60 -5.71
N ASN A 138 11.58 -19.81 -4.94
CA ASN A 138 11.40 -20.89 -3.93
C ASN A 138 12.54 -21.11 -2.89
N ASP A 139 13.65 -20.38 -2.99
CA ASP A 139 14.86 -20.54 -2.19
C ASP A 139 14.93 -19.49 -1.06
N GLU A 140 14.18 -18.39 -1.17
CA GLU A 140 14.18 -17.33 -0.17
C GLU A 140 12.76 -16.91 0.26
N THR A 141 12.44 -17.18 1.53
CA THR A 141 11.23 -16.68 2.19
C THR A 141 11.48 -15.27 2.71
N THR A 142 10.72 -14.28 2.21
CA THR A 142 10.74 -12.92 2.81
C THR A 142 9.72 -12.86 3.94
N ILE A 143 10.20 -12.57 5.15
CA ILE A 143 9.34 -12.33 6.33
C ILE A 143 9.57 -10.90 6.82
N SER A 144 8.53 -10.07 6.70
CA SER A 144 8.48 -8.71 7.24
C SER A 144 7.63 -8.73 8.51
N ILE A 145 8.24 -8.54 9.68
CA ILE A 145 7.51 -8.38 10.94
C ILE A 145 7.48 -6.88 11.25
N TYR A 146 6.29 -6.32 11.38
CA TYR A 146 6.06 -4.93 11.67
C TYR A 146 5.77 -4.75 13.18
N GLU A 147 6.70 -4.14 13.92
CA GLU A 147 6.63 -4.08 15.39
C GLU A 147 6.18 -2.71 15.90
N TYR A 148 4.98 -2.24 15.54
CA TYR A 148 4.50 -0.88 15.86
C TYR A 148 4.45 -0.58 17.37
N THR A 149 4.09 -1.56 18.21
CA THR A 149 4.03 -1.45 19.67
C THR A 149 5.40 -1.35 20.35
N LYS A 150 6.51 -1.51 19.62
CA LYS A 150 7.88 -1.47 20.16
C LYS A 150 8.58 -0.13 20.04
N TYR A 151 7.96 0.87 19.41
CA TYR A 151 8.57 2.17 19.25
C TYR A 151 7.90 3.29 20.09
N PRO A 152 7.48 3.05 21.36
CA PRO A 152 6.98 4.14 22.20
C PRO A 152 8.07 5.16 22.50
N GLN A 153 9.34 4.82 22.29
CA GLN A 153 10.45 5.76 22.36
C GLN A 153 10.45 6.73 21.17
N VAL A 154 10.01 6.30 19.99
CA VAL A 154 9.89 7.15 18.80
C VAL A 154 8.76 8.13 19.00
N GLU A 155 7.57 7.64 19.32
CA GLU A 155 6.39 8.44 19.68
C GLU A 155 6.76 9.49 20.73
N LYS A 156 7.28 9.08 21.89
CA LYS A 156 7.69 10.01 22.96
C LYS A 156 8.83 10.96 22.58
N THR A 157 9.72 10.58 21.67
CA THR A 157 10.82 11.47 21.24
C THR A 157 10.28 12.53 20.30
N THR A 158 9.34 12.15 19.43
CA THR A 158 8.66 13.08 18.52
C THR A 158 7.71 14.00 19.28
N GLU A 159 6.91 13.50 20.23
CA GLU A 159 6.07 14.33 21.12
C GLU A 159 6.91 15.38 21.88
N ARG A 160 8.04 14.96 22.47
CA ARG A 160 8.97 15.89 23.15
C ARG A 160 9.58 16.92 22.20
N MET A 161 9.70 16.60 20.91
CA MET A 161 10.12 17.58 19.90
C MET A 161 9.03 18.63 19.67
N PHE A 162 7.75 18.22 19.61
CA PHE A 162 6.62 19.15 19.51
C PHE A 162 6.50 20.06 20.73
N ASP A 163 6.67 19.52 21.93
CA ASP A 163 6.74 20.32 23.18
C ASP A 163 7.80 21.42 23.08
N SER A 164 8.98 21.11 22.50
CA SER A 164 10.09 22.05 22.36
C SER A 164 9.84 23.17 21.35
N TYR A 165 8.89 22.96 20.44
CA TYR A 165 8.43 23.97 19.48
C TYR A 165 7.17 24.71 19.95
N GLU A 166 6.68 24.43 21.16
CA GLU A 166 5.41 24.94 21.69
C GLU A 166 4.21 24.56 20.80
N PHE A 167 4.28 23.38 20.17
CA PHE A 167 3.20 22.82 19.36
C PHE A 167 2.48 21.71 20.12
N ASP A 168 1.15 21.82 20.17
CA ASP A 168 0.25 20.74 20.58
C ASP A 168 0.03 19.78 19.40
N ALA A 169 0.43 18.51 19.57
CA ALA A 169 0.33 17.49 18.55
C ALA A 169 0.28 16.07 19.13
N ASP A 170 -0.55 15.21 18.53
CA ASP A 170 -0.56 13.76 18.78
C ASP A 170 0.28 13.03 17.72
N VAL A 171 0.96 11.95 18.12
CA VAL A 171 1.82 11.15 17.23
C VAL A 171 1.37 9.69 17.23
N GLU A 172 1.22 9.11 16.04
CA GLU A 172 0.85 7.71 15.85
C GLU A 172 1.82 7.03 14.87
N LEU A 173 2.13 5.75 15.09
CA LEU A 173 2.91 4.94 14.16
C LEU A 173 2.01 3.93 13.45
N SER A 174 2.00 3.98 12.12
CA SER A 174 1.17 3.12 11.26
C SER A 174 2.00 2.36 10.22
N GLN A 175 1.35 1.48 9.46
CA GLN A 175 1.96 0.82 8.29
C GLN A 175 2.42 1.79 7.19
N ARG A 176 1.88 3.00 7.17
CA ARG A 176 2.20 4.02 6.17
C ARG A 176 3.40 4.87 6.59
N GLY A 177 3.85 4.77 7.84
CA GLY A 177 4.83 5.64 8.48
C GLY A 177 4.25 6.32 9.72
N MET A 178 4.87 7.42 10.13
CA MET A 178 4.43 8.24 11.25
C MET A 178 3.31 9.18 10.83
N LEU A 179 2.24 9.22 11.62
CA LEU A 179 1.15 10.18 11.49
C LEU A 179 1.29 11.19 12.63
N VAL A 180 1.19 12.46 12.32
CA VAL A 180 1.22 13.57 13.27
C VAL A 180 -0.07 14.35 13.11
N TYR A 181 -0.81 14.56 14.19
CA TYR A 181 -2.03 15.36 14.22
C TYR A 181 -1.72 16.66 14.96
N LEU A 182 -1.64 17.77 14.23
CA LEU A 182 -1.24 19.06 14.75
C LEU A 182 -2.48 19.89 15.15
N HIS A 183 -2.57 20.19 16.45
CA HIS A 183 -3.67 20.97 17.04
C HIS A 183 -3.37 22.46 17.15
N THR A 184 -2.12 22.84 16.86
CA THR A 184 -1.70 24.24 16.90
C THR A 184 -2.13 24.98 15.63
N LYS A 185 -2.87 26.07 15.81
CA LYS A 185 -3.30 26.93 14.70
C LYS A 185 -2.19 27.86 14.23
N GLY A 186 -2.19 28.18 12.93
CA GLY A 186 -1.32 29.21 12.36
C GLY A 186 0.13 28.80 12.19
N VAL A 187 0.41 27.50 12.08
CA VAL A 187 1.75 26.98 11.81
C VAL A 187 2.19 27.40 10.40
N SER A 188 3.41 27.92 10.27
CA SER A 188 3.92 28.40 8.98
C SER A 188 4.47 27.26 8.12
N ASP A 189 4.50 27.44 6.79
CA ASP A 189 5.13 26.48 5.87
C ASP A 189 6.58 26.16 6.24
N SER A 190 7.32 27.16 6.74
CA SER A 190 8.71 26.95 7.18
C SER A 190 8.78 26.06 8.41
N ASP A 191 7.80 26.12 9.31
CA ASP A 191 7.76 25.29 10.50
C ASP A 191 7.33 23.88 10.11
N LEU A 192 6.30 23.73 9.27
CA LEU A 192 5.87 22.44 8.71
C LEU A 192 7.03 21.72 8.00
N ARG A 193 7.86 22.44 7.23
CA ARG A 193 9.06 21.87 6.62
C ARG A 193 10.05 21.34 7.65
N LYS A 194 10.40 22.15 8.67
CA LYS A 194 11.36 21.73 9.71
C LYS A 194 10.85 20.55 10.54
N ILE A 195 9.58 20.59 10.92
CA ILE A 195 8.93 19.51 11.68
C ILE A 195 8.97 18.22 10.87
N SER A 196 8.50 18.27 9.62
CA SER A 196 8.47 17.10 8.73
C SER A 196 9.87 16.50 8.57
N GLU A 197 10.88 17.35 8.35
CA GLU A 197 12.27 16.92 8.22
C GLU A 197 12.76 16.19 9.48
N ASN A 198 12.49 16.74 10.65
CA ASN A 198 12.94 16.16 11.91
C ASN A 198 12.19 14.88 12.27
N CYS A 199 10.89 14.80 12.01
CA CYS A 199 10.13 13.55 12.15
C CYS A 199 10.71 12.45 11.26
N VAL A 200 11.05 12.76 9.99
CA VAL A 200 11.66 11.78 9.07
C VAL A 200 13.02 11.34 9.61
N LYS A 201 13.85 12.25 10.12
CA LYS A 201 15.15 11.90 10.74
C LYS A 201 15.01 10.98 11.94
N VAL A 202 14.01 11.21 12.80
CA VAL A 202 13.71 10.32 13.94
C VAL A 202 13.30 8.94 13.42
N MET A 203 12.42 8.86 12.42
CA MET A 203 12.01 7.60 11.79
C MET A 203 13.20 6.82 11.22
N VAL A 204 14.07 7.47 10.42
CA VAL A 204 15.27 6.84 9.86
C VAL A 204 16.20 6.32 10.96
N LYS A 205 16.37 7.08 12.04
CA LYS A 205 17.28 6.72 13.14
C LYS A 205 16.78 5.55 13.98
N GLU A 206 15.49 5.55 14.28
CA GLU A 206 14.92 4.65 15.29
C GLU A 206 14.18 3.44 14.67
N ILE A 207 13.75 3.55 13.40
CA ILE A 207 13.04 2.50 12.66
C ILE A 207 13.52 2.42 11.19
N PRO A 208 14.83 2.21 10.93
CA PRO A 208 15.39 2.24 9.57
C PRO A 208 14.78 1.21 8.61
N GLU A 209 14.21 0.13 9.11
CA GLU A 209 13.51 -0.89 8.32
C GLU A 209 12.12 -0.46 7.83
N GLN A 210 11.54 0.60 8.39
CA GLN A 210 10.32 1.22 7.86
C GLN A 210 10.71 2.33 6.90
N ASN A 211 10.14 2.31 5.71
CA ASN A 211 10.28 3.41 4.76
C ASN A 211 9.89 4.70 5.48
N ALA A 212 10.88 5.56 5.77
CA ALA A 212 10.73 6.65 6.72
C ALA A 212 9.87 7.75 6.10
N ARG A 213 8.56 7.62 6.32
CA ARG A 213 7.53 8.52 5.81
C ARG A 213 6.76 9.11 6.98
N VAL A 214 6.44 10.39 6.86
CA VAL A 214 5.71 11.17 7.85
C VAL A 214 4.58 11.89 7.15
N PHE A 215 3.40 11.90 7.77
CA PHE A 215 2.25 12.68 7.35
C PHE A 215 1.82 13.60 8.49
N ILE A 216 1.57 14.87 8.19
CA ILE A 216 1.08 15.85 9.15
C ILE A 216 -0.34 16.26 8.76
N TYR A 217 -1.26 16.10 9.70
CA TYR A 217 -2.67 16.47 9.58
C TYR A 217 -2.97 17.68 10.48
N ASN A 218 -3.98 18.47 10.10
CA ASN A 218 -4.56 19.51 10.97
C ASN A 218 -5.80 18.99 11.72
N ASP A 219 -6.39 19.84 12.58
CA ASP A 219 -7.65 19.56 13.31
C ASP A 219 -8.86 19.18 12.45
N ALA A 220 -8.82 19.43 11.14
CA ALA A 220 -9.88 19.07 10.21
C ALA A 220 -9.59 17.77 9.46
N ASP A 221 -8.62 16.97 9.94
CA ASP A 221 -8.12 15.75 9.32
C ASP A 221 -7.59 15.95 7.88
N GLN A 222 -7.16 17.17 7.57
CA GLN A 222 -6.56 17.48 6.28
C GLN A 222 -5.05 17.32 6.37
N MET A 223 -4.47 16.57 5.44
CA MET A 223 -3.02 16.48 5.30
C MET A 223 -2.46 17.82 4.83
N ILE A 224 -1.61 18.43 5.65
CA ILE A 224 -1.01 19.75 5.43
C ILE A 224 0.48 19.68 5.11
N ALA A 225 1.14 18.54 5.38
CA ALA A 225 2.47 18.25 4.90
C ALA A 225 2.71 16.74 4.84
N ASP A 226 3.58 16.30 3.93
CA ASP A 226 4.17 14.97 4.01
C ASP A 226 5.67 15.03 3.69
N GLY A 227 6.42 14.10 4.29
CA GLY A 227 7.86 13.99 4.12
C GLY A 227 8.29 12.54 4.04
N TYR A 228 9.29 12.25 3.22
CA TYR A 228 9.85 10.91 3.12
C TYR A 228 11.35 10.93 2.84
N TYR A 229 12.04 9.91 3.33
CA TYR A 229 13.46 9.69 3.06
C TYR A 229 13.65 8.91 1.74
N ILE A 230 14.62 9.35 0.94
CA ILE A 230 15.00 8.74 -0.34
C ILE A 230 16.37 8.10 -0.16
N ASP A 231 16.38 6.81 0.20
CA ASP A 231 17.58 6.04 0.54
C ASP A 231 18.73 6.19 -0.46
N TRP A 232 18.43 6.11 -1.76
CA TRP A 232 19.46 6.12 -2.81
C TRP A 232 20.03 7.52 -3.10
N LEU A 233 19.40 8.59 -2.60
CA LEU A 233 19.91 9.96 -2.71
C LEU A 233 20.51 10.46 -1.40
N ASP A 234 20.30 9.76 -0.29
CA ASP A 234 20.56 10.27 1.06
C ASP A 234 19.93 11.66 1.26
N LYS A 235 18.63 11.77 0.92
CA LYS A 235 17.87 13.02 0.96
C LYS A 235 16.49 12.84 1.55
N ILE A 236 15.99 13.89 2.19
CA ILE A 236 14.59 13.98 2.64
C ILE A 236 13.86 14.90 1.67
N ASP A 237 12.74 14.44 1.13
CA ASP A 237 11.81 15.26 0.34
C ASP A 237 10.60 15.64 1.19
N ILE A 238 10.11 16.88 1.02
CA ILE A 238 9.06 17.46 1.85
C ILE A 238 8.13 18.33 1.01
N VAL A 239 6.86 17.98 1.06
CA VAL A 239 5.75 18.73 0.46
C VAL A 239 4.92 19.37 1.58
N VAL A 240 4.57 20.64 1.40
CA VAL A 240 3.64 21.39 2.25
C VAL A 240 2.48 21.82 1.36
N TYR A 241 1.24 21.66 1.85
CA TYR A 241 0.00 21.85 1.10
C TYR A 241 -0.74 23.13 1.50
#